data_AF-A0ABC9Z0E2-F1
#
_entry.id   AF-A0ABC9Z0E2-F1
#
_cell.length_a   1.000
_cell.length_b   1.000
_cell.length_c   1.000
_cell.angle_alpha   90.00
_cell.angle_beta   90.00
_cell.angle_gamma   90.00
#
_symmetry.space_group_name_H-M   'P 1'
#
loop_
_entity.id
_entity.type
_entity.pdbx_description
1 polymer ?
#
loop_
_entity_poly.entity_id
_entity_poly.type
_entity_poly.pdbx_seq_one_letter_code
_entity_poly.pdbx_strand_id
1 'polypeptide(L)'
;MDKDEVLSWLTVEAGEILRIATAFVTAQVEDGRAQLGLASSDQAQFYASTIVRLIHSLVLTPDAPPRLDSEDQLHDYAVRYLQPLLTAP
;
A
#
# COMPACT_ATOMS: atom_id res chain seq x y z
N MET A 1 10.88 -18.23 15.25
CA MET A 1 9.44 -17.92 15.14
C MET A 1 8.79 -19.13 14.49
N ASP A 2 7.71 -19.64 15.07
CA ASP A 2 7.02 -20.81 14.53
C ASP A 2 6.29 -20.44 13.23
N LYS A 3 6.31 -21.32 12.23
CA LYS A 3 5.71 -21.10 10.91
C LYS A 3 4.20 -20.85 11.04
N ASP A 4 3.54 -21.57 11.93
CA ASP A 4 2.08 -21.45 12.13
C ASP A 4 1.72 -20.15 12.85
N GLU A 5 2.60 -19.66 13.71
CA GLU A 5 2.49 -18.36 14.39
C GLU A 5 2.67 -17.20 13.40
N VAL A 6 3.64 -17.30 12.48
CA VAL A 6 3.82 -16.33 11.38
C VAL A 6 2.58 -16.29 10.49
N LEU A 7 2.00 -17.45 10.17
CA LEU A 7 0.86 -17.54 9.27
C LEU A 7 -0.41 -16.93 9.89
N SER A 8 -0.65 -17.12 11.19
CA SER A 8 -1.73 -16.45 11.95
C SER A 8 -1.62 -14.93 11.85
N TRP A 9 -0.42 -14.41 12.09
CA TRP A 9 -0.09 -12.98 12.01
C TRP A 9 -0.34 -12.40 10.61
N LEU A 10 -0.01 -13.15 9.57
CA LEU A 10 -0.16 -12.73 8.17
C LEU A 10 -1.59 -12.86 7.64
N THR A 11 -2.51 -13.51 8.37
CA THR A 11 -3.86 -13.81 7.88
C THR A 11 -4.96 -13.34 8.84
N VAL A 12 -5.14 -14.03 9.96
CA VAL A 12 -6.25 -13.81 10.91
C VAL A 12 -6.04 -12.55 11.73
N GLU A 13 -4.81 -12.30 12.17
CA GLU A 13 -4.46 -11.14 13.01
C GLU A 13 -4.04 -9.91 12.18
N ALA A 14 -3.95 -10.05 10.85
CA ALA A 14 -3.52 -9.00 9.95
C ALA A 14 -4.47 -7.78 9.90
N GLY A 15 -5.69 -7.90 10.43
CA GLY A 15 -6.67 -6.80 10.44
C GLY A 15 -6.13 -5.53 11.12
N GLU A 16 -5.44 -5.69 12.25
CA GLU A 16 -4.92 -4.53 12.99
C GLU A 16 -3.72 -3.88 12.30
N ILE A 17 -2.83 -4.67 11.69
CA ILE A 17 -1.71 -4.09 10.94
C ILE A 17 -2.20 -3.35 9.68
N LEU A 18 -3.22 -3.87 9.00
CA LEU A 18 -3.86 -3.19 7.87
C LEU A 18 -4.54 -1.88 8.30
N ARG A 19 -5.18 -1.86 9.47
CA ARG A 19 -5.80 -0.66 10.05
C ARG A 19 -4.75 0.42 10.35
N ILE A 20 -3.65 0.04 10.99
CA ILE A 20 -2.54 0.96 11.31
C ILE A 20 -1.91 1.49 10.01
N ALA A 21 -1.59 0.61 9.07
CA ALA A 21 -1.01 0.99 7.78
C ALA A 21 -1.93 1.93 6.99
N THR A 22 -3.25 1.67 7.00
CA THR A 22 -4.24 2.54 6.34
C THR A 22 -4.25 3.93 6.97
N ALA A 23 -4.24 4.02 8.31
CA ALA A 23 -4.21 5.30 9.01
C ALA A 23 -2.92 6.09 8.71
N PHE A 24 -1.77 5.41 8.71
CA PHE A 24 -0.49 6.02 8.36
C PHE A 24 -0.47 6.55 6.93
N VAL A 25 -0.84 5.73 5.94
CA VAL A 25 -0.85 6.16 4.53
C VAL A 25 -1.85 7.29 4.29
N THR A 26 -3.01 7.27 4.97
CA THR A 26 -3.98 8.37 4.91
C THR A 26 -3.35 9.69 5.39
N ALA A 27 -2.64 9.65 6.53
CA ALA A 27 -1.95 10.83 7.06
C ALA A 27 -0.88 11.35 6.10
N GLN A 28 -0.10 10.47 5.47
CA GLN A 28 0.91 10.86 4.48
C GLN A 28 0.28 11.51 3.22
N VAL A 29 -0.86 11.00 2.76
CA VAL A 29 -1.60 11.59 1.62
C VAL A 29 -2.09 12.99 1.99
N GLU A 30 -2.69 13.16 3.17
CA GLU A 30 -3.20 14.44 3.64
C GLU A 30 -2.07 15.47 3.86
N ASP A 31 -0.93 15.04 4.42
CA ASP A 31 0.26 15.90 4.56
C ASP A 31 0.80 16.36 3.20
N GLY A 32 0.93 15.45 2.23
CA GLY A 32 1.34 15.79 0.87
C GLY A 32 0.37 16.76 0.18
N ARG A 33 -0.95 16.60 0.40
CA ARG A 33 -1.97 17.54 -0.11
C ARG A 33 -1.83 18.92 0.53
N ALA A 34 -1.64 18.98 1.84
CA ALA A 34 -1.45 20.23 2.56
C ALA A 34 -0.22 21.00 2.07
N GLN A 35 0.90 20.31 1.84
CA GLN A 35 2.13 20.90 1.28
C GLN A 35 1.92 21.47 -0.13
N LEU A 36 1.00 20.90 -0.91
CA LEU A 36 0.62 21.38 -2.24
C LEU A 36 -0.48 22.45 -2.22
N GLY A 37 -0.97 22.85 -1.04
CA GLY A 37 -2.08 23.80 -0.89
C GLY A 37 -3.44 23.24 -1.33
N LEU A 38 -3.59 21.92 -1.41
CA LEU A 38 -4.83 21.24 -1.76
C LEU A 38 -5.68 21.02 -0.51
N ALA A 39 -7.01 21.10 -0.64
CA ALA A 39 -7.94 20.77 0.44
C ALA A 39 -7.84 19.28 0.81
N SER A 40 -8.26 18.91 2.03
CA SER A 40 -8.35 17.51 2.44
C SER A 40 -9.26 16.70 1.52
N SER A 41 -9.02 15.39 1.41
CA SER A 41 -9.84 14.52 0.56
C SER A 41 -10.67 13.55 1.39
N ASP A 42 -12.00 13.61 1.23
CA ASP A 42 -12.92 12.64 1.84
C ASP A 42 -12.68 11.20 1.32
N GLN A 43 -11.93 11.05 0.21
CA GLN A 43 -11.57 9.77 -0.39
C GLN A 43 -10.17 9.28 0.02
N ALA A 44 -9.39 10.07 0.77
CA ALA A 44 -8.01 9.71 1.11
C ALA A 44 -7.92 8.37 1.84
N GLN A 45 -8.82 8.13 2.81
CA GLN A 45 -8.86 6.87 3.54
C GLN A 45 -9.22 5.69 2.62
N PHE A 46 -10.13 5.88 1.67
CA PHE A 46 -10.52 4.85 0.72
C PHE A 46 -9.33 4.45 -0.19
N TYR A 47 -8.66 5.43 -0.78
CA TYR A 47 -7.48 5.18 -1.63
C TYR A 47 -6.32 4.59 -0.82
N ALA A 48 -6.05 5.10 0.38
CA ALA A 48 -5.03 4.55 1.28
C ALA A 48 -5.30 3.08 1.61
N SER A 49 -6.55 2.73 1.94
CA SER A 49 -6.92 1.33 2.23
C SER A 49 -6.73 0.41 1.02
N THR A 50 -6.99 0.92 -0.19
CA THR A 50 -6.80 0.17 -1.44
C THR A 50 -5.31 -0.08 -1.69
N ILE A 51 -4.48 0.96 -1.55
CA ILE A 51 -3.03 0.86 -1.70
C ILE A 51 -2.44 -0.11 -0.68
N VAL A 52 -2.83 -0.01 0.59
CA VAL A 52 -2.34 -0.88 1.67
C VAL A 52 -2.68 -2.35 1.41
N ARG A 53 -3.90 -2.63 0.93
CA ARG A 53 -4.32 -3.99 0.58
C ARG A 53 -3.58 -4.53 -0.63
N LEU A 54 -3.34 -3.70 -1.64
CA LEU A 54 -2.55 -4.07 -2.81
C LEU A 54 -1.12 -4.43 -2.41
N ILE A 55 -0.44 -3.57 -1.63
CA ILE A 55 0.93 -3.81 -1.17
C ILE A 55 0.99 -5.09 -0.34
N HIS A 56 0.09 -5.27 0.63
CA HIS A 56 0.06 -6.51 1.42
C HIS A 56 -0.20 -7.74 0.56
N SER A 57 -1.06 -7.66 -0.46
CA SER A 57 -1.25 -8.75 -1.41
C SER A 57 0.05 -9.09 -2.12
N LEU A 58 0.80 -8.10 -2.59
CA LEU A 58 2.08 -8.29 -3.28
C LEU A 58 3.14 -8.89 -2.36
N VAL A 59 3.19 -8.46 -1.10
CA VAL A 59 4.11 -9.02 -0.09
C VAL A 59 3.76 -10.47 0.26
N LEU A 60 2.47 -10.82 0.32
CA LEU A 60 2.00 -12.17 0.62
C LEU A 60 2.16 -13.13 -0.59
N THR A 61 2.19 -12.60 -1.81
CA THR A 61 2.42 -13.38 -3.03
C THR A 61 3.62 -12.86 -3.83
N PRO A 62 4.84 -12.92 -3.28
CA PRO A 62 6.03 -12.30 -3.87
C PRO A 62 6.51 -13.00 -5.16
N ASP A 63 6.11 -14.25 -5.38
CA ASP A 63 6.43 -15.01 -6.58
C ASP A 63 5.42 -14.80 -7.73
N ALA A 64 4.40 -13.95 -7.54
CA ALA A 64 3.49 -13.60 -8.62
C ALA A 64 4.21 -12.70 -9.66
N PRO A 65 4.08 -12.97 -10.97
CA PRO A 65 4.63 -12.07 -11.98
C PRO A 65 4.00 -10.66 -11.94
N PRO A 66 4.77 -9.58 -12.16
CA PRO A 66 6.22 -9.59 -12.40
C PRO A 66 7.01 -9.72 -11.09
N ARG A 67 8.08 -10.52 -11.13
CA ARG A 67 9.05 -10.58 -10.03
C ARG A 67 9.84 -9.27 -10.01
N LEU A 68 9.82 -8.58 -8.87
CA LEU A 68 10.53 -7.32 -8.63
C LEU A 68 11.61 -7.59 -7.58
N ASP A 69 12.79 -7.99 -8.03
CA ASP A 69 13.90 -8.47 -7.20
C ASP A 69 14.84 -7.33 -6.75
N SER A 70 14.57 -6.07 -7.13
CA SER A 70 15.33 -4.90 -6.71
C SER A 70 14.46 -3.65 -6.49
N GLU A 71 14.96 -2.69 -5.70
CA GLU A 71 14.30 -1.39 -5.49
C GLU A 71 14.08 -0.63 -6.81
N ASP A 72 15.05 -0.67 -7.72
CA ASP A 72 14.95 -0.02 -9.03
C ASP A 72 13.79 -0.62 -9.87
N GLN A 73 13.62 -1.94 -9.84
CA GLN A 73 12.51 -2.62 -10.53
C GLN A 73 11.17 -2.26 -9.89
N LEU A 74 11.14 -2.14 -8.57
CA LEU A 74 9.95 -1.74 -7.80
C LEU A 74 9.54 -0.30 -8.14
N HIS A 75 10.51 0.61 -8.25
CA HIS A 75 10.27 1.99 -8.63
C HIS A 75 9.78 2.13 -10.08
N ASP A 76 10.44 1.47 -11.05
CA ASP A 76 9.99 1.49 -12.46
C ASP A 76 8.57 0.93 -12.61
N TYR A 77 8.25 -0.16 -11.92
CA TYR A 77 6.91 -0.72 -11.92
C TYR A 77 5.86 0.25 -11.36
N ALA A 78 6.16 0.89 -10.23
CA ALA A 78 5.27 1.86 -9.60
C ALA A 78 4.99 3.07 -10.52
N VAL A 79 6.03 3.65 -11.12
CA VAL A 79 5.89 4.80 -12.03
C VAL A 79 5.15 4.42 -13.31
N ARG A 80 5.44 3.24 -13.88
CA ARG A 80 4.89 2.82 -15.17
C ARG A 80 3.46 2.33 -15.09
N TYR A 81 3.08 1.62 -14.03
CA TYR A 81 1.80 0.92 -13.96
C TYR A 81 0.89 1.41 -12.83
N LEU A 82 1.43 1.75 -11.65
CA LEU A 82 0.60 2.14 -10.51
C LEU A 82 0.25 3.63 -10.53
N GLN A 83 1.22 4.50 -10.74
CA GLN A 83 1.02 5.95 -10.75
C GLN A 83 -0.09 6.37 -11.74
N PRO A 84 -0.14 5.89 -13.01
CA PRO A 84 -1.21 6.26 -13.93
C PRO A 84 -2.61 5.86 -13.46
N LEU A 85 -2.75 4.73 -12.75
CA LEU A 85 -4.05 4.30 -12.21
C LEU A 85 -4.53 5.20 -11.06
N LEU A 86 -3.60 5.77 -10.31
CA LEU A 86 -3.88 6.63 -9.16
C LEU A 86 -4.07 8.10 -9.54
N THR A 87 -3.46 8.54 -10.66
CA THR A 87 -3.50 9.94 -11.11
C THR A 87 -4.28 10.15 -12.41
N ALA A 88 -4.94 9.11 -12.94
CA ALA A 88 -5.85 9.25 -14.08
C ALA A 88 -7.05 10.14 -13.68
N PRO A 89 -7.51 11.03 -14.60
CA PRO A 89 -8.60 11.96 -14.34
C PRO A 89 -9.97 11.28 -14.19
#